data_AF-A0A7C4JSS1-F1
#
_entry.id   AF-A0A7C4JSS1-F1
#
_cell.length_a   1.000
_cell.length_b   1.000
_cell.length_c   1.000
_cell.angle_alpha   90.00
_cell.angle_beta   90.00
_cell.angle_gamma   90.00
#
_symmetry.space_group_name_H-M   'P 1'
#
loop_
_entity.id
_entity.type
_entity.pdbx_description
1 polymer ?
#
loop_
_entity_poly.entity_id
_entity_poly.type
_entity_poly.pdbx_seq_one_letter_code
_entity_poly.pdbx_strand_id
1 'polypeptide(L)'
;MEIELSERLGLSTKDAEERLKKYGYNKIKEDRKFKDIKLLINQFKSPYILLLFFTALLSAILGEKIDAFIIISIILLGGLLDFW
;
A
#
# COMPACT_ATOMS: atom_id res chain seq x y z
N MET A 1 40.14 18.77 13.08
CA MET A 1 39.58 19.04 11.74
C MET A 1 39.98 17.84 10.86
N GLU A 2 39.34 16.69 11.08
CA GLU A 2 39.70 15.41 10.44
C GLU A 2 38.51 14.72 9.75
N ILE A 3 37.37 15.40 9.61
CA ILE A 3 36.10 14.75 9.22
C ILE A 3 35.75 14.99 7.73
N GLU A 4 36.46 15.85 6.99
CA GLU A 4 36.02 16.26 5.64
C GLU A 4 36.63 15.50 4.44
N LEU A 5 37.61 14.60 4.63
CA LEU A 5 38.24 13.88 3.50
C LEU A 5 37.58 12.53 3.17
N SER A 6 36.83 11.94 4.09
CA SER A 6 36.15 10.66 3.90
C SER A 6 34.89 10.75 3.03
N GLU A 7 34.31 11.94 2.85
CA GLU A 7 33.13 12.10 1.98
C GLU A 7 33.47 11.95 0.49
N ARG A 8 34.72 12.21 0.08
CA ARG A 8 35.13 12.15 -1.34
C ARG A 8 35.62 10.78 -1.79
N LEU A 9 36.10 9.96 -0.86
CA LEU A 9 36.58 8.60 -1.11
C LEU A 9 35.54 7.66 -0.52
N GLY A 10 34.73 7.04 -1.37
CA GLY A 10 33.70 6.09 -0.95
C GLY A 10 34.26 4.92 -0.12
N LEU A 11 33.37 4.02 0.30
CA LEU A 11 33.75 2.89 1.15
C LEU A 11 34.80 2.00 0.47
N SER A 12 35.77 1.52 1.26
CA SER A 12 36.67 0.46 0.80
C SER A 12 35.88 -0.83 0.55
N THR A 13 36.37 -1.70 -0.33
CA THR A 13 35.73 -2.98 -0.63
C THR A 13 35.57 -3.84 0.62
N LYS A 14 36.56 -3.81 1.52
CA LYS A 14 36.51 -4.52 2.81
C LYS A 14 35.41 -3.98 3.72
N ASP A 15 35.32 -2.66 3.88
CA ASP A 15 34.27 -2.03 4.70
C ASP A 15 32.88 -2.28 4.13
N ALA A 16 32.75 -2.27 2.79
CA ALA A 16 31.51 -2.58 2.10
C ALA A 16 31.08 -4.04 2.34
N GLU A 17 32.00 -5.00 2.26
CA GLU A 17 31.71 -6.42 2.53
C GLU A 17 31.34 -6.68 3.99
N GLU A 18 32.05 -6.08 4.95
CA GLU A 18 31.72 -6.21 6.37
C GLU A 18 30.33 -5.63 6.67
N ARG A 19 30.00 -4.47 6.09
CA ARG A 19 28.66 -3.87 6.21
C ARG A 19 27.60 -4.74 5.55
N LEU A 20 27.87 -5.32 4.39
CA LEU A 20 26.94 -6.20 3.70
C LEU A 20 26.66 -7.49 4.51
N LYS A 21 27.67 -8.05 5.17
CA LYS A 21 27.49 -9.20 6.08
C LYS A 21 26.66 -8.84 7.32
N LYS A 22 26.88 -7.63 7.88
CA LYS A 22 26.21 -7.17 9.10
C LYS A 22 24.76 -6.76 8.87
N TYR A 23 24.49 -5.99 7.81
CA TYR A 23 23.17 -5.41 7.55
C TYR A 23 22.37 -6.18 6.48
N GLY A 24 23.03 -7.10 5.77
CA GLY A 24 22.45 -7.75 4.62
C GLY A 24 22.32 -6.83 3.42
N TYR A 25 21.79 -7.37 2.32
CA TYR A 25 21.43 -6.55 1.17
C TYR A 25 20.34 -5.58 1.57
N ASN A 26 20.51 -4.29 1.23
CA ASN A 26 19.45 -3.30 1.32
C ASN A 26 18.40 -3.54 0.22
N LYS A 27 17.66 -4.65 0.34
CA LYS A 27 16.60 -5.06 -0.55
C LYS A 27 15.33 -5.24 0.27
N ILE A 28 14.28 -4.54 -0.13
CA ILE A 28 12.94 -4.73 0.41
C ILE A 28 12.47 -6.11 -0.07
N LYS A 29 12.12 -7.00 0.86
CA LYS A 29 11.55 -8.31 0.52
C LYS A 29 10.25 -8.10 -0.25
N GLU A 30 10.25 -8.50 -1.50
CA GLU A 30 9.08 -8.49 -2.35
C GLU A 30 8.31 -9.80 -2.18
N ASP A 31 7.42 -9.83 -1.19
CA ASP A 31 6.41 -10.87 -1.07
C ASP A 31 5.30 -10.61 -2.12
N ARG A 32 5.61 -10.84 -3.40
CA ARG A 32 4.70 -10.52 -4.52
C ARG A 32 3.50 -11.46 -4.61
N LYS A 33 3.57 -12.66 -4.04
CA LYS A 33 2.59 -13.73 -4.35
C LYS A 33 1.19 -13.55 -3.74
N PHE A 34 1.03 -12.70 -2.73
CA PHE A 34 -0.26 -12.47 -2.06
C PHE A 34 -0.61 -11.00 -1.89
N LYS A 35 0.11 -10.08 -2.56
CA LYS A 35 -0.07 -8.64 -2.36
C LYS A 35 -1.50 -8.19 -2.70
N ASP A 36 -2.06 -8.68 -3.80
CA ASP A 36 -3.33 -8.18 -4.32
C ASP A 36 -4.53 -8.62 -3.46
N ILE A 37 -4.60 -9.91 -3.08
CA ILE A 37 -5.63 -10.41 -2.17
C ILE A 37 -5.50 -9.78 -0.78
N LYS A 38 -4.26 -9.61 -0.29
CA LYS A 38 -4.01 -8.95 1.00
C LYS A 38 -4.43 -7.48 0.97
N LEU A 39 -4.18 -6.77 -0.14
CA LEU A 39 -4.61 -5.40 -0.34
C LEU A 39 -6.13 -5.31 -0.33
N LEU A 40 -6.81 -6.18 -1.08
CA LEU A 40 -8.27 -6.26 -1.14
C LEU A 40 -8.89 -6.54 0.24
N ILE A 41 -8.35 -7.48 1.00
CA ILE A 41 -8.84 -7.74 2.38
C ILE A 41 -8.57 -6.54 3.30
N ASN A 42 -7.44 -5.85 3.13
CA ASN A 42 -7.11 -4.69 3.95
C ASN A 42 -7.99 -3.48 3.62
N GLN A 43 -8.48 -3.36 2.39
CA GLN A 43 -9.45 -2.35 1.98
C GLN A 43 -10.75 -2.46 2.80
N PHE A 44 -11.26 -3.67 3.08
CA PHE A 44 -12.43 -3.85 3.96
C PHE A 44 -12.23 -3.38 5.41
N LYS A 45 -10.98 -3.18 5.85
CA LYS A 45 -10.67 -2.60 7.17
C LYS A 45 -10.60 -1.08 7.16
N SER A 46 -10.65 -0.45 5.98
CA SER A 46 -10.62 1.00 5.85
C SER A 46 -11.93 1.59 6.38
N PRO A 47 -11.88 2.61 7.26
CA PRO A 47 -13.08 3.29 7.74
C PRO A 47 -13.92 3.87 6.59
N TYR A 48 -13.27 4.23 5.48
CA TYR A 48 -13.96 4.71 4.28
C TYR A 48 -14.83 3.64 3.62
N ILE A 49 -14.33 2.40 3.48
CA ILE A 49 -15.13 1.31 2.88
C ILE A 49 -16.27 0.89 3.79
N LEU A 50 -16.05 0.89 5.11
CA LEU A 50 -17.12 0.63 6.07
C LEU A 50 -18.23 1.69 5.99
N LEU A 51 -17.85 2.96 5.83
CA LEU A 51 -18.81 4.05 5.61
C LEU A 51 -19.63 3.83 4.34
N LEU A 52 -18.97 3.51 3.22
CA LEU A 52 -19.63 3.24 1.95
C LEU A 52 -20.60 2.06 2.03
N PHE A 53 -20.20 0.98 2.71
CA PHE A 53 -21.05 -0.18 2.93
C PHE A 53 -22.29 0.18 3.74
N PHE A 54 -22.14 1.01 4.77
CA PHE A 54 -23.24 1.51 5.58
C PHE A 54 -24.20 2.39 4.75
N THR A 55 -23.68 3.29 3.93
CA THR A 55 -24.50 4.14 3.05
C THR A 55 -25.27 3.32 2.01
N ALA A 56 -24.62 2.33 1.40
CA ALA A 56 -25.28 1.41 0.46
C ALA A 56 -26.40 0.61 1.13
N LEU A 57 -26.17 0.13 2.37
CA LEU A 57 -27.18 -0.56 3.16
C LEU A 57 -28.36 0.35 3.52
N LEU A 58 -28.09 1.58 3.95
CA LEU A 58 -29.15 2.56 4.24
C LEU A 58 -30.00 2.85 2.99
N SER A 59 -29.37 3.13 1.86
CA SER A 59 -30.08 3.42 0.61
C SER A 59 -30.94 2.22 0.14
N ALA A 60 -30.43 1.00 0.31
CA ALA A 60 -31.20 -0.22 0.03
C ALA A 60 -32.43 -0.37 0.93
N ILE A 61 -32.30 -0.07 2.24
CA ILE A 61 -33.42 -0.09 3.20
C ILE A 61 -34.45 1.00 2.90
N LEU A 62 -33.99 2.17 2.47
CA LEU A 62 -34.83 3.30 2.05
C LEU A 62 -35.58 3.03 0.73
N GLY A 63 -35.21 1.98 -0.01
CA GLY A 63 -35.81 1.64 -1.31
C GLY A 63 -35.33 2.52 -2.47
N GLU A 64 -34.31 3.34 -2.24
CA GLU A 64 -33.74 4.28 -3.21
C GLU A 64 -32.76 3.56 -4.13
N LYS A 65 -33.31 2.77 -5.06
CA LYS A 65 -32.53 1.91 -5.97
C LYS A 65 -31.51 2.68 -6.81
N ILE A 66 -31.81 3.93 -7.18
CA ILE A 66 -30.93 4.79 -7.98
C ILE A 66 -29.70 5.18 -7.16
N ASP A 67 -29.90 5.61 -5.91
CA ASP A 67 -28.80 6.05 -5.06
C ASP A 67 -27.88 4.91 -4.67
N ALA A 68 -28.45 3.73 -4.35
CA ALA A 68 -27.69 2.51 -4.13
C ALA A 68 -26.85 2.14 -5.36
N PHE A 69 -27.41 2.28 -6.58
CA PHE A 69 -26.70 2.00 -7.82
C PHE A 69 -25.54 2.99 -8.08
N ILE A 70 -25.75 4.28 -7.79
CA ILE A 70 -24.71 5.31 -7.91
C ILE A 70 -23.55 5.00 -6.95
N ILE A 71 -23.86 4.72 -5.68
CA ILE A 71 -22.85 4.41 -4.66
C ILE A 71 -22.03 3.18 -5.06
N ILE A 72 -22.70 2.09 -5.47
CA ILE A 72 -22.02 0.87 -5.93
C ILE A 72 -21.11 1.16 -7.14
N SER A 73 -21.58 1.95 -8.10
CA SER A 73 -20.80 2.32 -9.28
C SER A 73 -19.53 3.09 -8.92
N ILE A 74 -19.62 4.05 -7.98
CA ILE A 74 -18.45 4.82 -7.49
C ILE A 74 -17.43 3.88 -6.84
N ILE A 75 -17.88 2.94 -6.00
CA ILE A 75 -17.01 1.98 -5.31
C ILE A 75 -16.29 1.08 -6.32
N LEU A 76 -17.01 0.56 -7.32
CA LEU A 76 -16.45 -0.31 -8.34
C LEU A 76 -15.42 0.44 -9.20
N LEU A 77 -15.74 1.67 -9.64
CA LEU A 77 -14.82 2.49 -10.43
C LEU A 77 -13.59 2.91 -9.61
N GLY A 78 -13.78 3.34 -8.37
CA GLY A 78 -12.68 3.70 -7.47
C GLY A 78 -11.76 2.51 -7.20
N GLY A 79 -12.34 1.34 -6.90
CA GLY A 79 -11.58 0.11 -6.68
C GLY A 79 -10.80 -0.31 -7.93
N LEU A 80 -11.37 -0.21 -9.13
CA LEU A 80 -10.67 -0.53 -10.38
C LEU A 80 -9.50 0.43 -10.66
N LEU A 81 -9.65 1.72 -10.35
CA LEU A 81 -8.58 2.71 -10.49
C LEU A 81 -7.44 2.48 -9.49
N ASP A 82 -7.75 2.02 -8.27
CA ASP A 82 -6.73 1.72 -7.25
C ASP A 82 -5.80 0.54 -7.63
N PHE A 83 -6.21 -0.29 -8.59
CA PHE A 83 -5.42 -1.45 -9.07
C PHE A 83 -4.56 -1.17 -10.32
N TRP A 84 -4.74 -0.04 -11.00
CA TRP A 84 -3.97 0.34 -12.20
C TRP A 84 -2.83 1.29 -11.86
#